data_AF-A0A523LFD2-F1
#
_entry.id   AF-A0A523LFD2-F1
#
_cell.length_a   1.000
_cell.length_b   1.000
_cell.length_c   1.000
_cell.angle_alpha   90.00
_cell.angle_beta   90.00
_cell.angle_gamma   90.00
#
_symmetry.space_group_name_H-M   'P 1'
#
loop_
_entity.id
_entity.type
_entity.pdbx_description
1 polymer ?
#
loop_
_entity_poly.entity_id
_entity_poly.type
_entity_poly.pdbx_seq_one_letter_code
_entity_poly.pdbx_strand_id
1 'polypeptide(L)' 'MFRGATKVTLDDKGRLAIPTRYRERIIARCDGQLVATVDKD' A
#
# COMPACT_ATOMS: atom_id res chain seq x y z
N MET A 1 -5.27 1.56 -12.09
CA MET A 1 -4.26 2.47 -11.51
C MET A 1 -4.73 2.95 -10.14
N PHE A 2 -3.86 2.93 -9.12
CA PHE A 2 -4.09 3.65 -7.87
C PHE A 2 -3.67 5.10 -8.12
N ARG A 3 -4.53 6.07 -7.82
CA ARG A 3 -4.26 7.49 -8.02
C ARG A 3 -4.62 8.23 -6.73
N GLY A 4 -3.76 9.14 -6.30
CA GLY A 4 -3.90 9.91 -5.06
C GLY A 4 -2.74 9.68 -4.10
N ALA A 5 -2.24 10.77 -3.53
CA ALA A 5 -1.27 10.72 -2.43
C ALA A 5 -2.03 10.55 -1.12
N THR A 6 -1.79 9.45 -0.42
CA THR A 6 -2.27 9.25 0.95
C THR A 6 -1.06 9.28 1.86
N LYS A 7 -1.05 10.20 2.83
CA LYS A 7 0.00 10.24 3.84
C LYS A 7 -0.17 9.01 4.73
N VAL A 8 0.79 8.09 4.69
CA VAL A 8 0.83 6.89 5.52
C VAL A 8 2.12 6.93 6.32
N THR A 9 2.02 6.62 7.60
CA THR A 9 3.17 6.48 8.50
C THR A 9 3.66 5.04 8.48
N LEU A 10 4.99 4.89 8.58
CA LEU A 10 5.62 3.61 8.85
C LEU A 10 5.66 3.40 10.35
N ASP A 11 5.45 2.17 10.80
CA ASP A 11 5.68 1.81 12.19
C ASP A 11 7.18 1.54 12.46
N ASP A 12 7.51 1.27 13.72
CA ASP A 12 8.88 1.03 14.20
C ASP A 12 9.58 -0.15 13.51
N LYS A 13 8.83 -1.00 12.79
CA LYS A 13 9.34 -2.16 12.05
C LYS A 13 9.35 -1.92 10.55
N GLY A 14 9.10 -0.69 10.10
CA GLY A 14 9.02 -0.34 8.68
C GLY A 14 7.80 -0.93 7.97
N ARG A 15 6.75 -1.32 8.70
CA ARG A 15 5.51 -1.82 8.09
C ARG A 15 4.61 -0.64 7.71
N LEU A 16 3.96 -0.76 6.56
CA LEU A 16 2.99 0.21 6.06
C LEU A 16 1.57 -0.34 6.18
N ALA A 17 0.69 0.44 6.80
CA ALA A 17 -0.72 0.07 6.91
C ALA A 17 -1.47 0.44 5.62
N ILE A 18 -2.03 -0.56 4.94
CA ILE A 18 -2.91 -0.33 3.80
C ILE A 18 -4.27 0.20 4.30
N PRO A 19 -4.73 1.39 3.86
CA PRO A 19 -6.04 1.92 4.22
C PRO A 19 -7.18 0.97 3.82
N THR A 20 -8.17 0.81 4.69
CA THR A 20 -9.26 -0.17 4.55
C THR A 20 -9.96 -0.09 3.19
N ARG A 21 -10.18 1.13 2.66
CA ARG A 21 -10.81 1.37 1.35
C ARG A 21 -10.12 0.70 0.15
N TYR A 22 -8.85 0.32 0.29
CA TYR A 22 -8.10 -0.32 -0.78
C TYR A 22 -8.02 -1.85 -0.64
N ARG A 23 -8.28 -2.40 0.56
CA ARG A 23 -8.04 -3.82 0.86
C ARG A 23 -8.85 -4.76 -0.03
N GLU A 24 -10.16 -4.56 -0.14
CA GLU A 24 -11.01 -5.38 -1.02
C GLU A 24 -10.54 -5.35 -2.47
N ARG A 25 -10.17 -4.17 -2.96
CA ARG A 25 -9.73 -3.99 -4.33
C ARG A 25 -8.37 -4.64 -4.62
N ILE A 26 -7.49 -4.73 -3.62
CA ILE A 26 -6.20 -5.44 -3.74
C ILE A 26 -6.44 -6.95 -3.75
N ILE A 27 -7.28 -7.46 -2.83
CA ILE A 27 -7.65 -8.87 -2.78
C ILE A 27 -8.27 -9.30 -4.13
N ALA A 28 -9.24 -8.54 -4.63
CA ALA A 28 -9.95 -8.89 -5.86
C ALA A 28 -9.09 -8.82 -7.14
N ARG A 29 -7.98 -8.07 -7.15
CA ARG A 29 -7.19 -7.83 -8.37
C ARG A 29 -5.88 -8.60 -8.43
N CYS A 30 -5.29 -8.90 -7.28
CA CYS A 30 -3.96 -9.49 -7.20
C CYS A 30 -3.79 -10.39 -5.98
N ASP A 31 -4.90 -10.94 -5.46
CA ASP A 31 -4.91 -11.91 -4.35
C ASP A 31 -4.15 -11.41 -3.11
N GLY A 32 -4.25 -10.12 -2.82
CA GLY A 32 -3.55 -9.52 -1.68
C GLY A 32 -2.07 -9.21 -1.94
N GLN A 33 -1.51 -9.56 -3.09
CA GLN A 33 -0.09 -9.38 -3.41
C GLN A 33 0.20 -7.98 -3.96
N LEU A 34 1.29 -7.38 -3.49
CA LEU A 34 1.74 -6.05 -3.90
C LEU A 34 3.26 -6.02 -3.99
N VAL A 35 3.77 -5.27 -4.98
CA VAL A 35 5.19 -4.91 -5.09
C VAL A 35 5.32 -3.43 -4.79
N ALA A 36 6.17 -3.09 -3.83
CA ALA A 36 6.49 -1.71 -3.49
C ALA A 36 7.96 -1.44 -3.84
N THR A 37 8.18 -0.50 -4.74
CA THR A 37 9.51 0.04 -5.07
C THR A 37 9.65 1.39 -4.38
N VAL A 38 10.66 1.51 -3.53
CA VAL A 38 11.02 2.77 -2.87
C VAL A 38 12.16 3.37 -3.66
N ASP A 39 11.91 4.54 -4.24
CA ASP A 39 12.98 5.38 -4.78
C ASP A 39 13.60 6.17 -3.62
N LYS A 40 14.93 6.32 -3.63
CA LYS A 40 15.70 6.90 -2.52
C LYS A 40 16.25 8.29 -2.81
N ASP A 41 16.04 8.80 -4.03
CA ASP A 41 16.49 10.13 -4.46
C ASP A 41 15.58 11.28 -3.98
#